data_AF-A0A951CFY1-F1
#
_entry.id   AF-A0A951CFY1-F1
#
_cell.length_a   1.000
_cell.length_b   1.000
_cell.length_c   1.000
_cell.angle_alpha   90.00
_cell.angle_beta   90.00
_cell.angle_gamma   90.00
#
_symmetry.space_group_name_H-M   'P 1'
#
loop_
_entity.id
_entity.type
_entity.pdbx_description
1 polymer ?
#
loop_
_entity_poly.entity_id
_entity_poly.type
_entity_poly.pdbx_seq_one_letter_code
_entity_poly.pdbx_strand_id
1 'polypeptide(L)' 'MTATPPEDFVTLYRRAFEEFGASALWSSKPVPDPTPADALAITRSLRVEGNLEAGRLAEQIERACRAPH' A
#
# COMPACT_ATOMS: atom_id res chain seq x y z
N MET A 1 17.84 -6.56 -17.11
CA MET A 1 16.94 -5.85 -16.18
C MET A 1 15.58 -6.53 -16.29
N THR A 2 15.32 -7.53 -15.46
CA THR A 2 14.02 -8.22 -15.41
C THR A 2 13.04 -7.34 -14.66
N ALA A 3 12.06 -6.77 -15.36
CA ALA A 3 10.94 -6.10 -14.73
C ALA A 3 10.19 -7.16 -13.89
N THR A 4 10.21 -7.00 -12.57
CA THR A 4 9.30 -7.71 -11.67
C THR A 4 7.88 -7.47 -12.21
N PRO A 5 7.03 -8.50 -12.32
CA PRO A 5 5.64 -8.28 -12.70
C PRO A 5 5.03 -7.20 -11.79
N PRO A 6 4.13 -6.34 -12.32
CA PRO A 6 3.51 -5.30 -11.51
C PRO A 6 2.89 -5.97 -10.27
N GLU A 7 3.39 -5.59 -9.09
CA GLU A 7 2.88 -6.14 -7.83
C GLU A 7 1.40 -5.76 -7.72
N ASP A 8 0.58 -6.77 -7.44
CA ASP A 8 -0.85 -6.56 -7.21
C ASP A 8 -1.09 -5.69 -5.96
N PHE A 9 -2.16 -4.89 -5.97
CA PHE A 9 -2.46 -3.98 -4.87
C PHE A 9 -2.68 -4.73 -3.55
N VAL A 10 -3.16 -5.99 -3.57
CA VAL A 10 -3.33 -6.83 -2.37
C VAL A 10 -1.97 -7.14 -1.74
N THR A 11 -0.96 -7.46 -2.55
CA THR A 11 0.40 -7.72 -2.07
C THR A 11 1.01 -6.47 -1.45
N LEU A 12 0.89 -5.34 -2.14
CA LEU A 12 1.39 -4.05 -1.66
C LEU A 12 0.67 -3.59 -0.39
N TYR A 13 -0.64 -3.83 -0.28
CA TYR A 13 -1.43 -3.54 0.91
C TYR A 13 -0.93 -4.33 2.12
N ARG A 14 -0.73 -5.64 1.98
CA ARG A 14 -0.24 -6.50 3.07
C ARG A 14 1.15 -6.06 3.53
N ARG A 15 2.04 -5.82 2.56
CA ARG A 15 3.38 -5.28 2.80
C ARG A 15 3.36 -3.95 3.56
N ALA A 16 2.40 -3.06 3.26
CA ALA A 16 2.24 -1.80 3.99
C ALA A 16 2.01 -2.01 5.48
N PHE A 17 1.18 -2.98 5.85
CA PHE A 17 0.89 -3.31 7.25
C PHE A 17 2.04 -4.05 7.93
N GLU A 18 2.78 -4.89 7.19
CA GLU A 18 3.96 -5.58 7.74
C GLU A 18 5.10 -4.60 8.04
N GLU A 19 5.41 -3.68 7.12
CA GLU A 19 6.55 -2.79 7.25
C GLU A 19 6.23 -1.49 8.02
N PHE A 20 5.03 -0.93 7.81
CA PHE A 20 4.66 0.39 8.34
C PHE A 20 3.44 0.34 9.27
N GLY A 21 2.97 -0.87 9.63
CA GLY A 21 1.80 -1.09 10.49
C GLY A 21 1.86 -0.33 11.81
N ALA A 22 2.99 -0.44 12.51
CA ALA A 22 3.17 0.16 13.85
C ALA A 22 3.42 1.68 13.82
N SER A 23 3.94 2.21 12.72
CA SER A 23 4.38 3.61 12.60
C SER A 23 3.40 4.47 11.81
N ALA A 24 3.02 4.07 10.60
CA ALA A 24 2.17 4.87 9.72
C ALA A 24 0.70 4.43 9.71
N LEU A 25 0.40 3.17 10.08
CA LEU A 25 -0.95 2.59 10.00
C LEU A 25 -1.51 2.18 11.36
N TRP A 26 -0.99 2.73 12.45
CA TRP A 26 -1.34 2.35 13.83
C TRP A 26 -2.84 2.48 14.16
N SER A 27 -3.55 3.36 13.45
CA SER A 27 -5.00 3.58 13.61
C SER A 27 -5.87 2.71 12.69
N SER A 28 -5.25 1.98 11.76
CA SER A 28 -5.92 1.13 10.77
C SER A 28 -5.69 -0.34 11.09
N LYS A 29 -6.63 -1.20 10.72
CA LYS A 29 -6.47 -2.66 10.81
C LYS A 29 -6.49 -3.28 9.42
N PRO A 30 -5.59 -4.24 9.13
CA PRO A 30 -5.62 -4.96 7.87
C PRO A 30 -6.88 -5.82 7.78
N VAL A 31 -7.51 -5.83 6.61
CA VAL A 31 -8.62 -6.72 6.27
C VAL A 31 -8.13 -7.92 5.44
N PRO A 32 -8.78 -9.09 5.53
CA PRO A 32 -8.31 -10.31 4.87
C PRO A 32 -8.45 -10.28 3.35
N ASP A 33 -9.46 -9.60 2.81
CA ASP A 33 -9.72 -9.43 1.37
C ASP A 33 -9.88 -7.93 1.08
N PRO A 34 -8.76 -7.18 0.94
CA PRO A 34 -8.83 -5.74 0.73
C PRO A 34 -9.38 -5.42 -0.65
N THR A 35 -10.31 -4.46 -0.69
CA THR A 35 -10.72 -3.86 -1.96
C THR A 35 -9.71 -2.79 -2.40
N PRO A 36 -9.71 -2.36 -3.67
CA PRO A 36 -8.91 -1.22 -4.11
C PRO A 36 -9.17 0.04 -3.28
N ALA A 37 -10.41 0.23 -2.78
CA ALA A 37 -10.74 1.35 -1.91
C ALA A 37 -10.05 1.25 -0.53
N ASP A 38 -9.99 0.05 0.06
CA ASP A 38 -9.24 -0.19 1.30
C ASP A 38 -7.75 0.08 1.12
N ALA A 39 -7.20 -0.33 -0.03
CA ALA A 39 -5.80 -0.08 -0.35
C ALA A 39 -5.50 1.40 -0.57
N LEU A 40 -6.38 2.13 -1.27
CA LEU A 40 -6.24 3.57 -1.44
C LEU A 40 -6.39 4.33 -0.11
N ALA A 41 -7.22 3.87 0.82
CA ALA A 41 -7.43 4.54 2.10
C ALA A 41 -6.15 4.65 2.95
N ILE A 42 -5.25 3.67 2.88
CA ILE A 42 -4.01 3.67 3.66
C ILE A 42 -2.90 4.56 3.05
N THR A 43 -2.99 4.91 1.77
CA THR A 43 -1.95 5.67 1.04
C THR A 43 -1.68 7.04 1.64
N ARG A 44 -2.72 7.71 2.15
CA ARG A 44 -2.57 9.02 2.81
C ARG A 44 -1.73 8.90 4.08
N SER A 45 -2.02 7.91 4.92
CA SER A 45 -1.31 7.70 6.18
C SER A 45 0.15 7.33 5.92
N LEU A 46 0.42 6.49 4.92
CA LEU A 46 1.79 6.17 4.48
C LEU A 46 2.59 7.42 4.05
N ARG A 47 1.96 8.40 3.40
CA ARG A 47 2.62 9.63 2.96
C ARG A 47 2.87 10.64 4.07
N VAL A 48 1.95 10.75 5.03
CA VAL A 48 1.98 11.78 6.07
C VAL A 48 2.76 11.31 7.30
N GLU A 49 2.50 10.08 7.74
CA GLU A 49 3.05 9.52 8.97
C GLU A 49 4.27 8.62 8.70
N GLY A 50 4.41 8.15 7.46
CA GLY A 50 5.52 7.28 7.05
C GLY A 50 6.78 8.03 6.61
N ASN A 51 7.75 7.27 6.15
CA ASN A 51 9.01 7.79 5.60
C ASN A 51 8.98 7.82 4.06
N LEU A 52 10.11 8.13 3.42
CA LEU A 52 10.22 8.16 1.96
C LEU A 52 9.87 6.82 1.30
N GLU A 53 10.15 5.70 1.96
CA GLU A 53 9.82 4.37 1.45
C GLU A 53 8.32 4.09 1.55
N ALA A 54 7.68 4.48 2.66
CA ALA A 54 6.22 4.43 2.80
C ALA A 54 5.52 5.28 1.73
N GLY A 55 6.06 6.47 1.44
CA GLY A 55 5.56 7.33 0.36
C GLY A 55 5.67 6.67 -1.03
N ARG A 56 6.77 5.96 -1.31
CA ARG A 56 6.91 5.17 -2.56
C ARG A 56 5.95 3.98 -2.60
N LEU A 57 5.73 3.32 -1.47
CA LEU A 57 4.79 2.21 -1.37
C LEU A 57 3.35 2.69 -1.62
N ALA A 58 2.98 3.86 -1.09
CA ALA A 58 1.70 4.50 -1.37
C ALA A 58 1.48 4.74 -2.87
N GLU A 59 2.50 5.29 -3.56
CA GLU A 59 2.44 5.51 -5.01
C GLU A 59 2.27 4.20 -5.79
N GLN A 60 2.96 3.13 -5.39
CA GLN A 60 2.80 1.82 -6.02
C GLN A 60 1.38 1.27 -5.84
N ILE A 61 0.79 1.43 -4.64
CA ILE A 61 -0.59 1.02 -4.37
C ILE A 61 -1.58 1.79 -5.27
N GLU A 62 -1.43 3.11 -5.39
CA GLU A 62 -2.29 3.93 -6.25
C GLU A 62 -2.18 3.52 -7.72
N ARG A 63 -0.98 3.24 -8.21
CA ARG A 63 -0.75 2.77 -9.59
C ARG A 63 -1.38 1.40 -9.81
N ALA A 64 -1.21 0.46 -8.89
CA ALA A 64 -1.79 -0.88 -8.97
C ALA A 64 -3.33 -0.83 -8.94
N CYS A 65 -3.93 0.02 -8.12
CA CYS A 65 -5.38 0.21 -8.08
C CYS A 65 -5.97 0.88 -9.34
N ARG A 66 -5.15 1.65 -10.08
CA ARG A 66 -5.57 2.37 -11.28
C ARG A 66 -5.31 1.58 -12.56
N ALA A 67 -4.43 0.58 -12.53
CA ALA A 67 -4.15 -0.25 -13.69
C ALA A 67 -5.43 -1.00 -14.10
N PRO A 68 -5.79 -1.01 -15.40
CA PRO A 68 -6.88 -1.85 -15.88
C PRO A 68 -6.52 -3.32 -15.60
N HIS A 69 -7.38 -4.00 -14.86
CA HIS A 69 -7.27 -5.42 -14.54
C HIS A 69 -7.96 -6.26 -15.62
#